data_AF-A0A7X7J1A5-F1
#
_entry.id   AF-A0A7X7J1A5-F1
#
_cell.length_a   1.000
_cell.length_b   1.000
_cell.length_c   1.000
_cell.angle_alpha   90.00
_cell.angle_beta   90.00
_cell.angle_gamma   90.00
#
_symmetry.space_group_name_H-M   'P 1'
#
loop_
_entity.id
_entity.type
_entity.pdbx_description
1 polymer ?
#
loop_
_entity_poly.entity_id
_entity_poly.type
_entity_poly.pdbx_seq_one_letter_code
_entity_poly.pdbx_strand_id
1 'polypeptide(L)'
;MSTKVFRLSVRNDDSLLGWLTSFFNVPGLFGSIPWQSENCIGVDCADCLAAAWSKWKKRPLDKDWNVAGIVSAWPKVKEFDIADGVPAGEIRWSTDAKPGDFIAVRYAGRRQYQHIGALYADANKDGRLGPEDWVMHAGPEALQVSPLKGGNFEGHVAIIRAADK
;
A
#
# COMPACT_ATOMS: atom_id res chain seq x y z
N MET A 1 13.44 19.74 1.31
CA MET A 1 14.44 18.88 0.64
C MET A 1 14.92 19.56 -0.64
N SER A 2 16.19 19.39 -1.01
CA SER A 2 16.79 20.05 -2.19
C SER A 2 16.25 19.47 -3.51
N THR A 3 15.96 20.32 -4.49
CA THR A 3 15.61 19.94 -5.87
C THR A 3 16.84 19.60 -6.72
N LYS A 4 18.06 19.72 -6.16
CA LYS A 4 19.33 19.50 -6.85
C LYS A 4 19.94 18.11 -6.59
N VAL A 5 19.11 17.10 -6.38
CA VAL A 5 19.56 15.71 -6.11
C VAL A 5 19.13 14.83 -7.28
N PHE A 6 20.09 14.13 -7.89
CA PHE A 6 19.79 13.12 -8.90
C PHE A 6 19.21 11.88 -8.22
N ARG A 7 18.04 11.43 -8.66
CA ARG A 7 17.38 10.22 -8.13
C ARG A 7 17.10 9.25 -9.27
N LEU A 8 17.47 8.00 -9.06
CA LEU A 8 17.11 6.89 -9.94
C LEU A 8 15.96 6.11 -9.30
N SER A 9 14.80 6.17 -9.95
CA SER A 9 13.65 5.33 -9.65
C SER A 9 13.57 4.24 -10.71
N VAL A 10 13.60 2.98 -10.28
CA VAL A 10 13.47 1.82 -11.17
C VAL A 10 12.06 1.26 -11.04
N ARG A 11 11.41 1.05 -12.18
CA ARG A 11 10.08 0.45 -12.27
C ARG A 11 10.22 -0.96 -12.83
N ASN A 12 9.67 -1.96 -12.14
CA ASN A 12 9.80 -3.36 -12.56
C ASN A 12 9.00 -3.68 -13.83
N ASP A 13 7.77 -3.15 -13.96
CA ASP A 13 6.86 -3.39 -15.10
C ASP A 13 5.74 -2.31 -15.17
N ASP A 14 4.80 -2.46 -16.11
CA ASP A 14 3.68 -1.54 -16.33
C ASP A 14 2.45 -1.74 -15.41
N SER A 15 2.48 -2.73 -14.50
CA SER A 15 1.40 -2.95 -13.53
C SER A 15 1.40 -1.91 -12.41
N LEU A 16 0.33 -1.88 -11.61
CA LEU A 16 0.26 -1.05 -10.40
C LEU A 16 1.44 -1.32 -9.45
N LEU A 17 1.75 -2.59 -9.19
CA LEU A 17 2.89 -2.98 -8.35
C LEU A 17 4.21 -2.57 -9.01
N GLY A 18 4.32 -2.73 -10.33
CA GLY A 18 5.45 -2.24 -11.12
C GLY A 18 5.68 -0.75 -10.88
N TRP A 19 4.66 0.09 -11.02
CA TRP A 19 4.73 1.52 -10.72
C TRP A 19 5.10 1.81 -9.26
N LEU A 20 4.58 1.03 -8.31
CA LEU A 20 4.91 1.19 -6.89
C LEU A 20 6.41 0.98 -6.62
N THR A 21 7.07 0.04 -7.31
CA THR A 21 8.53 -0.17 -7.14
C THR A 21 9.38 1.06 -7.43
N SER A 22 8.87 2.04 -8.19
CA SER A 22 9.59 3.30 -8.44
C SER A 22 9.85 4.13 -7.17
N PHE A 23 9.21 3.78 -6.05
CA PHE A 23 9.34 4.47 -4.77
C PHE A 23 10.31 3.82 -3.76
N PHE A 24 10.99 2.70 -4.09
CA PHE A 24 11.95 2.03 -3.17
C PHE A 24 13.03 2.97 -2.62
N ASN A 25 13.52 3.92 -3.43
CA ASN A 25 14.55 4.87 -3.05
C ASN A 25 14.01 6.27 -2.71
N VAL A 26 12.69 6.40 -2.54
CA VAL A 26 12.05 7.67 -2.20
C VAL A 26 11.90 7.77 -0.68
N PRO A 27 12.40 8.84 -0.04
CA PRO A 27 12.31 8.99 1.40
C PRO A 27 10.86 8.98 1.92
N GLY A 28 10.66 8.35 3.09
CA GLY A 28 9.42 8.50 3.85
C GLY A 28 9.22 9.96 4.28
N LEU A 29 8.07 10.53 3.96
CA LEU A 29 7.69 11.90 4.33
C LEU A 29 6.22 11.92 4.73
N PHE A 30 5.94 11.93 6.03
CA PHE A 30 4.58 11.93 6.56
C PHE A 30 3.80 13.18 6.11
N GLY A 31 2.60 12.97 5.55
CA GLY A 31 1.78 14.07 5.04
C GLY A 31 2.39 14.74 3.82
N SER A 32 3.03 13.94 2.95
CA SER A 32 3.47 14.44 1.65
C SER A 32 2.29 14.96 0.82
N ILE A 33 2.60 15.79 -0.17
CA ILE A 33 1.62 16.35 -1.09
C ILE A 33 1.81 15.76 -2.49
N PRO A 34 0.78 15.76 -3.36
CA PRO A 34 0.83 15.23 -4.73
C PRO A 34 2.08 15.62 -5.49
N TRP A 35 2.47 16.90 -5.45
CA TRP A 35 3.67 17.38 -6.14
C TRP A 35 4.95 16.67 -5.66
N GLN A 36 5.10 16.40 -4.36
CA GLN A 36 6.26 15.69 -3.81
C GLN A 36 6.26 14.22 -4.26
N SER A 37 5.09 13.59 -4.22
CA SER A 37 4.92 12.17 -4.56
C SER A 37 5.10 11.92 -6.06
N GLU A 38 4.49 12.74 -6.93
CA GLU A 38 4.61 12.62 -8.39
C GLU A 38 6.06 12.79 -8.86
N ASN A 39 6.83 13.64 -8.18
CA ASN A 39 8.23 13.94 -8.47
C ASN A 39 9.24 13.15 -7.63
N CYS A 40 8.82 12.09 -6.92
CA CYS A 40 9.70 11.22 -6.14
C CYS A 40 10.59 11.98 -5.12
N ILE A 41 10.05 13.03 -4.50
CA ILE A 41 10.76 13.85 -3.49
C ILE A 41 10.62 13.23 -2.10
N GLY A 42 9.42 12.77 -1.77
CA GLY A 42 9.07 12.09 -0.53
C GLY A 42 7.64 11.57 -0.62
N VAL A 43 7.35 10.48 0.08
CA VAL A 43 6.03 9.84 0.11
C VAL A 43 5.69 9.31 1.49
N ASP A 44 4.41 9.27 1.84
CA ASP A 44 3.90 8.45 2.93
C ASP A 44 3.23 7.16 2.43
N CYS A 45 2.66 6.38 3.36
CA CYS A 45 1.99 5.11 3.08
C CYS A 45 0.83 5.22 2.08
N ALA A 46 0.04 6.30 2.13
CA ALA A 46 -1.11 6.50 1.26
C ALA A 46 -0.67 7.10 -0.08
N ASP A 47 0.25 8.06 -0.02
CA ASP A 47 0.71 8.81 -1.18
C ASP A 47 1.49 7.94 -2.17
N CYS A 48 2.32 7.01 -1.70
CA CYS A 48 3.03 6.12 -2.62
C CYS A 48 2.08 5.22 -3.42
N LEU A 49 1.01 4.73 -2.79
CA LEU A 49 -0.02 3.92 -3.45
C LEU A 49 -0.89 4.77 -4.39
N ALA A 50 -1.31 5.96 -3.95
CA ALA A 50 -2.09 6.88 -4.77
C ALA A 50 -1.30 7.36 -6.00
N ALA A 51 -0.02 7.71 -5.83
CA ALA A 51 0.85 8.13 -6.92
C ALA A 51 1.18 6.98 -7.88
N ALA A 52 1.40 5.76 -7.37
CA ALA A 52 1.56 4.57 -8.22
C ALA A 52 0.30 4.30 -9.05
N TRP A 53 -0.89 4.41 -8.44
CA TRP A 53 -2.17 4.27 -9.14
C TRP A 53 -2.37 5.36 -10.20
N SER A 54 -2.08 6.61 -9.86
CA SER A 54 -2.15 7.76 -10.76
C SER A 54 -1.29 7.55 -12.01
N LYS A 55 -0.03 7.13 -11.82
CA LYS A 55 0.90 6.84 -12.92
C LYS A 55 0.43 5.64 -13.75
N TRP A 56 -0.03 4.57 -13.11
CA TRP A 56 -0.57 3.40 -13.78
C TRP A 56 -1.79 3.73 -14.65
N LYS A 57 -2.69 4.57 -14.14
CA LYS A 57 -3.90 5.01 -14.85
C LYS A 57 -3.68 6.19 -15.79
N LYS A 58 -2.46 6.75 -15.85
CA LYS A 58 -2.13 7.96 -16.62
C LYS A 58 -3.05 9.14 -16.29
N ARG A 59 -3.36 9.32 -15.00
CA ARG A 59 -4.22 10.39 -14.48
C ARG A 59 -3.47 11.13 -13.36
N PRO A 60 -3.38 12.46 -13.38
CA PRO A 60 -2.69 13.19 -12.32
C PRO A 60 -3.41 13.04 -10.97
N LEU A 61 -2.66 13.16 -9.88
CA LEU A 61 -3.25 13.32 -8.54
C LEU A 61 -3.82 14.74 -8.40
N ASP A 62 -5.13 14.85 -8.18
CA ASP A 62 -5.84 16.13 -8.06
C ASP A 62 -5.94 16.65 -6.62
N LYS A 63 -5.58 15.82 -5.64
CA LYS A 63 -5.63 16.14 -4.21
C LYS A 63 -4.75 15.22 -3.37
N ASP A 64 -4.54 15.62 -2.14
CA ASP A 64 -3.87 14.83 -1.09
C ASP A 64 -4.76 13.64 -0.69
N TRP A 65 -4.13 12.47 -0.53
CA TRP A 65 -4.81 11.25 -0.13
C TRP A 65 -4.27 10.76 1.21
N ASN A 66 -5.17 10.60 2.19
CA ASN A 66 -4.86 9.85 3.39
C ASN A 66 -5.47 8.44 3.32
N VAL A 67 -5.05 7.57 4.23
CA VAL A 67 -5.50 6.16 4.27
C VAL A 67 -7.02 6.06 4.34
N ALA A 68 -7.67 6.82 5.23
CA ALA A 68 -9.12 6.81 5.37
C ALA A 68 -9.85 7.26 4.08
N GLY A 69 -9.29 8.25 3.38
CA GLY A 69 -9.79 8.74 2.11
C GLY A 69 -9.71 7.67 1.03
N ILE A 70 -8.60 6.95 0.95
CA ILE A 70 -8.43 5.79 0.06
C ILE A 70 -9.47 4.71 0.37
N VAL A 71 -9.58 4.30 1.64
CA VAL A 71 -10.52 3.24 2.07
C VAL A 71 -11.98 3.62 1.78
N SER A 72 -12.33 4.90 1.90
CA SER A 72 -13.68 5.38 1.59
C SER A 72 -13.95 5.51 0.09
N ALA A 73 -12.90 5.66 -0.71
CA ALA A 73 -13.00 6.02 -2.12
C ALA A 73 -13.00 4.82 -3.07
N TRP A 74 -12.42 3.70 -2.66
CA TRP A 74 -12.25 2.52 -3.49
C TRP A 74 -13.04 1.33 -2.96
N PRO A 75 -13.48 0.41 -3.84
CA PRO A 75 -14.25 -0.76 -3.43
C PRO A 75 -13.51 -1.62 -2.41
N LYS A 76 -14.18 -1.88 -1.28
CA LYS A 76 -13.73 -2.88 -0.31
C LYS A 76 -14.06 -4.27 -0.83
N VAL A 77 -13.09 -5.17 -0.77
CA VAL A 77 -13.24 -6.58 -1.13
C VAL A 77 -13.62 -7.41 0.08
N LYS A 78 -12.90 -7.21 1.21
CA LYS A 78 -13.11 -7.98 2.44
C LYS A 78 -12.60 -7.20 3.66
N GLU A 79 -13.18 -7.45 4.82
CA GLU A 79 -12.75 -6.90 6.10
C GLU A 79 -12.62 -8.03 7.12
N PHE A 80 -11.58 -7.98 7.94
CA PHE A 80 -11.27 -9.00 8.95
C PHE A 80 -10.24 -8.44 9.93
N ASP A 81 -10.11 -9.07 11.10
CA ASP A 81 -9.05 -8.74 12.04
C ASP A 81 -7.79 -9.56 11.74
N ILE A 82 -6.61 -9.01 12.02
CA ILE A 82 -5.32 -9.71 11.96
C ILE A 82 -4.68 -9.67 13.34
N ALA A 83 -4.17 -10.82 13.78
CA ALA A 83 -3.36 -10.97 14.99
C ALA A 83 -2.11 -11.81 14.69
N ASP A 84 -0.92 -11.28 14.98
CA ASP A 84 0.39 -11.87 14.67
C ASP A 84 0.55 -12.26 13.17
N GLY A 85 0.07 -11.38 12.29
CA GLY A 85 0.00 -11.63 10.85
C GLY A 85 -1.02 -12.70 10.41
N VAL A 86 -1.81 -13.26 11.33
CA VAL A 86 -2.83 -14.27 11.02
C VAL A 86 -4.21 -13.63 10.88
N PRO A 87 -4.86 -13.71 9.70
CA PRO A 87 -6.24 -13.26 9.53
C PRO A 87 -7.25 -14.06 10.36
N ALA A 88 -8.26 -13.36 10.87
CA ALA A 88 -9.43 -13.96 11.48
C ALA A 88 -10.31 -14.61 10.39
N GLY A 89 -10.18 -15.93 10.26
CA GLY A 89 -10.85 -16.71 9.24
C GLY A 89 -10.01 -16.91 7.99
N GLU A 90 -10.55 -17.69 7.05
CA GLU A 90 -9.84 -18.01 5.81
C GLU A 90 -10.01 -16.88 4.77
N ILE A 91 -8.88 -16.35 4.32
CA ILE A 91 -8.80 -15.36 3.25
C ILE A 91 -8.03 -16.00 2.10
N ARG A 92 -8.68 -16.21 0.96
CA ARG A 92 -8.07 -16.91 -0.18
C ARG A 92 -7.46 -15.92 -1.16
N TRP A 93 -6.22 -16.20 -1.57
CA TRP A 93 -5.65 -15.57 -2.74
C TRP A 93 -6.51 -15.86 -3.98
N SER A 94 -6.49 -14.96 -4.96
CA SER A 94 -7.32 -14.91 -6.18
C SER A 94 -8.80 -14.55 -5.99
N THR A 95 -9.46 -14.95 -4.90
CA THR A 95 -10.88 -14.64 -4.67
C THR A 95 -11.08 -13.46 -3.73
N ASP A 96 -10.48 -13.50 -2.54
CA ASP A 96 -10.64 -12.48 -1.49
C ASP A 96 -9.52 -11.43 -1.52
N ALA A 97 -8.37 -11.82 -2.06
CA ALA A 97 -7.14 -11.02 -2.11
C ALA A 97 -6.36 -11.35 -3.39
N LYS A 98 -5.69 -10.37 -3.99
CA LYS A 98 -4.78 -10.61 -5.12
C LYS A 98 -3.61 -9.62 -5.10
N PRO A 99 -2.49 -9.94 -5.77
CA PRO A 99 -1.40 -9.00 -5.93
C PRO A 99 -1.89 -7.65 -6.48
N GLY A 100 -1.51 -6.57 -5.82
CA GLY A 100 -1.91 -5.20 -6.14
C GLY A 100 -3.22 -4.72 -5.50
N ASP A 101 -4.00 -5.59 -4.85
CA ASP A 101 -5.02 -5.10 -3.91
C ASP A 101 -4.31 -4.44 -2.72
N PHE A 102 -4.95 -3.43 -2.12
CA PHE A 102 -4.42 -2.73 -0.97
C PHE A 102 -4.94 -3.33 0.32
N ILE A 103 -4.09 -3.34 1.34
CA ILE A 103 -4.41 -3.77 2.70
C ILE A 103 -4.26 -2.57 3.62
N ALA A 104 -5.35 -2.10 4.21
CA ALA A 104 -5.37 -0.97 5.13
C ALA A 104 -5.72 -1.43 6.54
N VAL A 105 -4.97 -0.98 7.55
CA VAL A 105 -5.19 -1.36 8.95
C VAL A 105 -5.72 -0.19 9.78
N ARG A 106 -6.70 -0.51 10.62
CA ARG A 106 -7.19 0.28 11.73
C ARG A 106 -6.72 -0.38 13.03
N TYR A 107 -5.71 0.22 13.66
CA TYR A 107 -5.14 -0.29 14.91
C TYR A 107 -6.16 -0.30 16.05
N ALA A 108 -5.97 -1.20 17.02
CA ALA A 108 -6.84 -1.30 18.20
C ALA A 108 -7.01 0.04 18.92
N GLY A 109 -8.25 0.36 19.33
CA GLY A 109 -8.60 1.61 20.02
C GLY A 109 -8.66 2.85 19.13
N ARG A 110 -8.57 2.71 17.81
CA ARG A 110 -8.49 3.84 16.87
C ARG A 110 -9.74 3.90 15.99
N ARG A 111 -10.13 5.11 15.60
CA ARG A 111 -11.39 5.35 14.88
C ARG A 111 -11.25 5.26 13.36
N GLN A 112 -10.07 5.53 12.83
CA GLN A 112 -9.80 5.58 11.39
C GLN A 112 -8.62 4.66 11.05
N TYR A 113 -8.55 4.19 9.81
CA TYR A 113 -7.41 3.47 9.27
C TYR A 113 -6.18 4.39 9.24
N GLN A 114 -5.01 3.85 9.57
CA GLN A 114 -3.79 4.66 9.76
C GLN A 114 -2.62 4.23 8.90
N HIS A 115 -2.60 2.97 8.46
CA HIS A 115 -1.52 2.45 7.64
C HIS A 115 -2.09 1.60 6.50
N ILE A 116 -1.38 1.60 5.38
CA ILE A 116 -1.80 0.92 4.15
C ILE A 116 -0.59 0.40 3.38
N GLY A 117 -0.77 -0.74 2.72
CA GLY A 117 0.20 -1.33 1.81
C GLY A 117 -0.48 -1.99 0.62
N ALA A 118 0.31 -2.49 -0.31
CA ALA A 118 -0.14 -3.34 -1.40
C ALA A 118 0.23 -4.79 -1.12
N LEU A 119 -0.75 -5.69 -1.25
CA LEU A 119 -0.50 -7.12 -1.24
C LEU A 119 0.43 -7.46 -2.42
N TYR A 120 1.55 -8.10 -2.12
CA TYR A 120 2.62 -8.31 -3.10
C TYR A 120 2.65 -9.76 -3.60
N ALA A 121 2.71 -10.75 -2.70
CA ALA A 121 2.79 -12.15 -3.08
C ALA A 121 2.28 -13.10 -1.99
N ASP A 122 1.65 -14.19 -2.45
CA ASP A 122 1.54 -15.44 -1.71
C ASP A 122 2.93 -16.07 -1.63
N ALA A 123 3.60 -15.90 -0.49
CA ALA A 123 5.03 -16.19 -0.36
C ALA A 123 5.29 -17.69 -0.23
N ASN A 124 4.40 -18.41 0.44
CA ASN A 124 4.51 -19.85 0.66
C ASN A 124 3.74 -20.69 -0.38
N LYS A 125 2.95 -20.03 -1.25
CA LYS A 125 2.15 -20.63 -2.34
C LYS A 125 1.05 -21.57 -1.85
N ASP A 126 0.51 -21.32 -0.66
CA ASP A 126 -0.57 -22.13 -0.09
C ASP A 126 -1.98 -21.66 -0.49
N GLY A 127 -2.07 -20.55 -1.22
CA GLY A 127 -3.32 -19.97 -1.71
C GLY A 127 -4.14 -19.23 -0.66
N ARG A 128 -3.59 -19.00 0.54
CA ARG A 128 -4.24 -18.31 1.66
C ARG A 128 -3.41 -17.13 2.12
N LEU A 129 -4.07 -16.02 2.44
CA LEU A 129 -3.40 -14.88 3.05
C LEU A 129 -2.93 -15.27 4.46
N GLY A 130 -1.62 -15.21 4.69
CA GLY A 130 -1.01 -15.66 5.94
C GLY A 130 0.17 -14.80 6.41
N PRO A 131 0.75 -15.14 7.57
CA PRO A 131 1.79 -14.34 8.22
C PRO A 131 3.08 -14.20 7.38
N GLU A 132 3.40 -15.20 6.56
CA GLU A 132 4.58 -15.23 5.69
C GLU A 132 4.41 -14.39 4.42
N ASP A 133 3.18 -14.05 4.07
CA ASP A 133 2.88 -13.38 2.81
C ASP A 133 3.38 -11.96 2.77
N TRP A 134 3.75 -11.52 1.56
CA TRP A 134 4.46 -10.28 1.40
C TRP A 134 3.52 -9.11 1.14
N VAL A 135 3.79 -8.02 1.85
CA VAL A 135 3.14 -6.73 1.67
C VAL A 135 4.21 -5.70 1.32
N MET A 136 3.94 -4.91 0.29
CA MET A 136 4.76 -3.78 -0.12
C MET A 136 4.16 -2.49 0.46
N HIS A 137 4.89 -1.81 1.33
CA HIS A 137 4.37 -0.64 2.06
C HIS A 137 5.48 0.34 2.43
N ALA A 138 5.09 1.60 2.62
CA ALA A 138 5.96 2.66 3.11
C ALA A 138 5.39 3.18 4.44
N GLY A 139 6.20 3.82 5.28
CA GLY A 139 5.73 4.37 6.55
C GLY A 139 6.66 5.47 7.03
N PRO A 140 7.23 5.38 8.25
CA PRO A 140 8.36 6.26 8.60
C PRO A 140 9.59 5.96 7.73
N GLU A 141 9.70 4.72 7.26
CA GLU A 141 10.75 4.28 6.34
C GLU A 141 10.30 4.36 4.88
N ALA A 142 11.28 4.32 3.97
CA ALA A 142 11.04 4.20 2.54
C ALA A 142 10.25 2.92 2.20
N LEU A 143 9.71 2.87 0.98
CA LEU A 143 8.97 1.71 0.51
C LEU A 143 9.81 0.44 0.67
N GLN A 144 9.22 -0.59 1.25
CA GLN A 144 9.85 -1.87 1.50
C GLN A 144 8.85 -3.00 1.22
N VAL A 145 9.39 -4.22 1.13
CA VAL A 145 8.58 -5.45 1.14
C VAL A 145 8.88 -6.17 2.44
N SER A 146 7.84 -6.50 3.20
CA SER A 146 7.95 -7.27 4.43
C SER A 146 6.90 -8.38 4.47
N PRO A 147 7.11 -9.43 5.29
CA PRO A 147 6.02 -10.31 5.66
C PRO A 147 4.87 -9.54 6.32
N LEU A 148 3.67 -10.11 6.28
CA LEU A 148 2.49 -9.59 6.95
C LEU A 148 2.70 -9.60 8.47
N LYS A 149 3.30 -10.68 8.99
CA LYS A 149 3.81 -10.76 10.35
C LYS A 149 4.96 -9.78 10.54
N GLY A 150 4.82 -8.87 11.52
CA GLY A 150 5.77 -7.78 11.75
C GLY A 150 5.71 -6.65 10.72
N GLY A 151 4.81 -6.71 9.74
CA GLY A 151 4.61 -5.66 8.72
C GLY A 151 3.75 -4.47 9.18
N ASN A 152 3.41 -4.39 10.48
CA ASN A 152 2.54 -3.37 11.07
C ASN A 152 1.08 -3.38 10.57
N PHE A 153 0.50 -4.55 10.32
CA PHE A 153 -0.91 -4.73 9.93
C PHE A 153 -1.77 -5.39 11.02
N GLU A 154 -1.37 -5.25 12.29
CA GLU A 154 -2.08 -5.79 13.46
C GLU A 154 -3.36 -5.00 13.80
N GLY A 155 -4.52 -5.65 13.81
CA GLY A 155 -5.82 -5.02 14.10
C GLY A 155 -6.86 -5.22 13.01
N HIS A 156 -7.80 -4.28 12.88
CA HIS A 156 -8.90 -4.42 11.92
C HIS A 156 -8.46 -3.99 10.52
N VAL A 157 -8.53 -4.89 9.56
CA VAL A 157 -8.02 -4.70 8.21
C VAL A 157 -9.14 -4.67 7.18
N ALA A 158 -8.95 -3.85 6.14
CA ALA A 158 -9.74 -3.86 4.92
C ALA A 158 -8.84 -4.16 3.71
N ILE A 159 -9.24 -5.13 2.90
CA ILE A 159 -8.71 -5.33 1.55
C ILE A 159 -9.50 -4.46 0.58
N ILE A 160 -8.81 -3.64 -0.19
CA ILE A 160 -9.37 -2.60 -1.06
C ILE A 160 -8.83 -2.82 -2.46
N ARG A 161 -9.71 -2.77 -3.46
CA ARG A 161 -9.31 -2.91 -4.86
C ARG A 161 -9.22 -1.55 -5.51
N ALA A 162 -8.04 -1.22 -6.03
CA ALA A 162 -7.88 -0.03 -6.85
C ALA A 162 -8.84 -0.09 -8.04
N ALA A 163 -9.74 0.89 -8.15
CA ALA A 163 -10.74 0.98 -9.21
C ALA A 163 -10.51 2.23 -10.06
N ASP A 164 -11.06 2.21 -11.27
CA ASP A 164 -11.25 3.44 -12.04
C ASP A 164 -12.34 4.26 -11.35
N LYS A 165 -12.00 5.49 -10.96
CA LYS A 165 -12.98 6.51 -10.60
C LYS A 165 -13.55 7.18 -11.84
#